data_AF-A0A382L105-F1
#
_entry.id   AF-A0A382L105-F1
#
_cell.length_a   1.000
_cell.length_b   1.000
_cell.length_c   1.000
_cell.angle_alpha   90.00
_cell.angle_beta   90.00
_cell.angle_gamma   90.00
#
_symmetry.space_group_name_H-M   'P 1'
#
loop_
_entity.id
_entity.type
_entity.pdbx_description
1 polymer ?
#
loop_
_entity_poly.entity_id
_entity_poly.type
_entity_poly.pdbx_seq_one_letter_code
_entity_poly.pdbx_strand_id
1 'polypeptide(L)'
;MVSDAHTPITSEEYIQHHLTNWVCGKTESHGWTCDPHHANEMGFWAFHIDSLGWSVFLGAVFILLFRWGIPKLSTEAPSGIQNFVEMCIEFVNDNVQNVFISAKNNLIG
;
A
#
# COMPACT_ATOMS: atom_id res chain seq x y z
N MET A 1 13.24 -3.78 -45.01
CA MET A 1 12.96 -2.91 -43.85
C MET A 1 11.47 -3.01 -43.64
N VAL A 2 11.03 -3.96 -42.81
CA VAL A 2 9.61 -4.34 -42.66
C VAL A 2 9.09 -3.64 -41.41
N SER A 3 7.96 -2.97 -41.60
CA SER A 3 7.21 -2.14 -40.69
C SER A 3 6.99 -2.72 -39.30
N ASP A 4 6.99 -1.82 -38.31
CA ASP A 4 6.36 -1.95 -37.01
C ASP A 4 4.90 -2.44 -37.16
N ALA A 5 4.68 -3.75 -37.05
CA ALA A 5 3.37 -4.33 -36.91
C ALA A 5 3.00 -4.30 -35.43
N HIS A 6 2.21 -3.31 -35.03
CA HIS A 6 1.54 -3.29 -33.73
C HIS A 6 0.50 -4.43 -33.74
N THR A 7 0.88 -5.60 -33.24
CA THR A 7 -0.03 -6.74 -33.02
C THR A 7 -1.18 -6.25 -32.14
N PRO A 8 -2.46 -6.41 -32.54
CA PRO A 8 -3.56 -6.00 -31.68
C PRO A 8 -3.50 -6.85 -30.40
N ILE A 9 -3.40 -6.19 -29.25
CA ILE A 9 -3.42 -6.86 -27.93
C ILE A 9 -4.74 -7.60 -27.85
N THR A 10 -4.71 -8.92 -27.98
CA THR A 10 -5.91 -9.74 -27.85
C THR A 10 -6.44 -9.59 -26.43
N SER A 11 -7.75 -9.66 -26.22
CA SER A 11 -8.31 -9.52 -24.86
C SER A 11 -7.72 -10.54 -23.89
N GLU A 12 -7.35 -11.73 -24.38
CA GLU A 12 -6.67 -12.77 -23.60
C GLU A 12 -5.26 -12.35 -23.18
N GLU A 13 -4.42 -11.87 -24.10
CA GLU A 13 -3.07 -11.39 -23.80
C GLU A 13 -3.10 -10.16 -22.89
N TYR A 14 -4.09 -9.28 -23.06
CA TYR A 14 -4.36 -8.16 -22.16
C TYR A 14 -4.73 -8.63 -20.75
N ILE A 15 -5.56 -9.67 -20.60
CA ILE A 15 -5.89 -10.23 -19.29
C ILE A 15 -4.64 -10.84 -18.63
N GLN A 16 -3.84 -11.58 -19.38
CA GLN A 16 -2.64 -12.23 -18.85
C GLN A 16 -1.59 -11.20 -18.39
N HIS A 17 -1.38 -10.11 -19.13
CA HIS A 17 -0.40 -9.07 -18.71
C HIS A 17 -0.84 -8.30 -17.44
N HIS A 18 -2.14 -8.22 -17.16
CA HIS A 18 -2.66 -7.59 -15.94
C HIS A 18 -2.61 -8.51 -14.71
N LEU A 19 -2.47 -9.82 -14.92
CA LEU A 19 -2.35 -10.80 -13.83
C LEU A 19 -0.91 -11.03 -13.39
N THR A 20 0.07 -10.51 -14.14
CA THR A 20 1.49 -10.58 -13.78
C THR A 20 1.87 -9.42 -12.85
N ASN A 21 2.20 -9.75 -11.60
CA ASN A 21 2.74 -8.80 -10.63
C ASN A 21 4.18 -8.41 -10.99
N TRP A 22 4.62 -7.23 -10.54
CA TRP A 22 6.01 -6.82 -10.71
C TRP A 22 6.91 -7.49 -9.67
N VAL A 23 7.56 -8.59 -10.07
CA VAL A 23 8.39 -9.41 -9.20
C VAL A 23 9.87 -9.26 -9.55
N CYS A 24 10.69 -9.02 -8.53
CA CYS A 24 12.14 -8.98 -8.63
C CYS A 24 12.75 -9.98 -7.66
N GLY A 25 13.74 -10.75 -8.12
CA GLY A 25 14.34 -11.78 -7.30
C GLY A 25 15.69 -12.25 -7.81
N LYS A 26 16.30 -13.18 -7.08
CA LYS A 26 17.60 -13.75 -7.44
C LYS A 26 17.39 -15.07 -8.18
N THR A 27 17.88 -15.13 -9.41
CA THR A 27 17.93 -16.33 -10.25
C THR A 27 19.36 -16.87 -10.28
N GLU A 28 19.53 -18.19 -10.30
CA GLU A 28 20.86 -18.84 -10.29
C GLU A 28 21.66 -18.59 -11.58
N SER A 29 20.98 -18.39 -12.71
CA SER A 29 21.57 -18.19 -14.04
C SER A 29 22.01 -16.74 -14.32
N HIS A 30 21.27 -15.75 -13.81
CA HIS A 30 21.45 -14.33 -14.16
C HIS A 30 21.68 -13.38 -12.97
N GLY A 31 21.63 -13.87 -11.73
CA GLY A 31 21.74 -13.02 -10.54
C GLY A 31 20.43 -12.32 -10.20
N TRP A 32 20.47 -11.05 -9.78
CA TRP A 32 19.25 -10.27 -9.47
C TRP A 32 18.57 -9.80 -10.75
N THR A 33 17.33 -10.22 -10.97
CA THR A 33 16.54 -9.84 -12.14
C THR A 33 15.11 -9.50 -11.75
N CYS A 34 14.48 -8.62 -12.52
CA CYS A 34 13.09 -8.22 -12.41
C CYS A 34 12.27 -8.69 -13.63
N ASP A 35 12.83 -9.64 -14.38
CA ASP A 35 12.22 -10.14 -15.59
C ASP A 35 11.13 -11.18 -15.27
N PRO A 36 9.89 -10.98 -15.74
CA PRO A 36 8.76 -11.85 -15.41
C PRO A 36 8.88 -13.25 -16.03
N HIS A 37 9.67 -13.47 -17.10
CA HIS A 37 9.87 -14.82 -17.64
C HIS A 37 10.68 -15.72 -16.70
N HIS A 38 11.50 -15.10 -15.85
CA HIS A 38 12.32 -15.82 -14.87
C HIS A 38 11.66 -15.85 -13.47
N ALA A 39 10.43 -15.34 -13.32
CA ALA A 39 9.75 -15.25 -12.03
C ALA A 39 9.57 -16.62 -11.35
N ASN A 40 9.34 -17.69 -12.12
CA ASN A 40 9.27 -19.05 -11.59
C ASN A 40 10.61 -19.57 -11.04
N GLU A 41 11.74 -19.05 -11.56
CA GLU A 41 13.09 -19.47 -11.17
C GLU A 41 13.63 -18.71 -9.96
N MET A 42 12.99 -17.60 -9.58
CA MET A 42 13.38 -16.79 -8.41
C MET A 42 13.10 -17.50 -7.07
N GLY A 43 12.19 -18.49 -7.07
CA GLY A 43 11.86 -19.31 -5.90
C GLY A 43 11.48 -18.48 -4.67
N PHE A 44 12.09 -18.79 -3.52
CA PHE A 44 11.83 -18.09 -2.25
C PHE A 44 12.28 -16.61 -2.25
N TRP A 45 13.18 -16.22 -3.15
CA TRP A 45 13.73 -14.86 -3.23
C TRP A 45 12.98 -13.96 -4.23
N ALA A 46 11.73 -14.31 -4.57
CA ALA A 46 10.84 -13.53 -5.40
C ALA A 46 10.12 -12.44 -4.59
N PHE A 47 10.52 -11.17 -4.75
CA PHE A 47 9.88 -10.03 -4.09
C PHE A 47 8.87 -9.35 -5.01
N HIS A 48 7.62 -9.27 -4.57
CA HIS A 48 6.55 -8.50 -5.23
C HIS A 48 6.72 -7.01 -4.94
N ILE A 49 7.46 -6.31 -5.80
CA ILE A 49 7.82 -4.90 -5.61
C ILE A 49 6.59 -4.00 -5.70
N ASP A 50 5.63 -4.35 -6.54
CA ASP A 50 4.34 -3.65 -6.63
C ASP A 50 3.58 -3.67 -5.28
N SER A 51 3.38 -4.87 -4.72
CA SER A 51 2.64 -5.05 -3.46
C SER A 51 3.39 -4.46 -2.26
N LEU A 52 4.71 -4.67 -2.20
CA LEU A 52 5.56 -4.08 -1.16
C LEU A 52 5.61 -2.55 -1.26
N GLY A 53 5.69 -2.01 -2.48
CA GLY A 53 5.68 -0.58 -2.75
C GLY A 53 4.38 0.07 -2.28
N TRP A 54 3.22 -0.51 -2.63
CA TRP A 54 1.93 -0.03 -2.15
C TRP A 54 1.78 -0.13 -0.64
N SER A 55 2.26 -1.21 -0.01
CA SER A 55 2.25 -1.38 1.44
C SER A 55 3.03 -0.28 2.15
N VAL A 56 4.28 -0.02 1.72
CA VAL A 56 5.12 1.04 2.31
C VAL A 56 4.53 2.43 2.03
N PHE A 57 4.04 2.66 0.81
CA PHE A 57 3.40 3.93 0.45
C PHE A 57 2.19 4.22 1.34
N LEU A 58 1.28 3.26 1.50
CA LEU A 58 0.11 3.42 2.36
C LEU A 58 0.51 3.59 3.84
N GLY A 59 1.52 2.87 4.31
CA GLY A 59 2.09 3.07 5.64
C GLY A 59 2.67 4.47 5.84
N ALA A 60 3.38 5.00 4.85
CA ALA A 60 3.90 6.36 4.87
C ALA A 60 2.79 7.41 4.84
N VAL A 61 1.78 7.23 3.98
CA VAL A 61 0.58 8.08 3.92
C VAL A 61 -0.13 8.08 5.27
N PHE A 62 -0.31 6.92 5.90
CA PHE A 62 -0.87 6.82 7.24
C PHE A 62 -0.08 7.67 8.25
N ILE A 63 1.24 7.50 8.34
CA ILE A 63 2.07 8.29 9.25
C ILE A 63 1.96 9.79 8.95
N LEU A 64 1.92 10.19 7.68
CA LEU A 64 1.78 11.59 7.26
C LEU A 64 0.41 12.17 7.64
N LEU A 65 -0.66 11.39 7.48
CA LEU A 65 -2.00 11.80 7.91
C LEU A 65 -2.07 12.02 9.42
N PHE A 66 -1.51 11.10 10.22
CA PHE A 66 -1.43 11.28 11.67
C PHE A 66 -0.56 12.48 12.05
N ARG A 67 0.57 12.69 11.33
CA ARG A 67 1.42 13.88 11.54
C ARG A 67 0.68 15.18 11.24
N TRP A 68 -0.14 15.22 10.18
CA TRP A 68 -0.94 16.39 9.82
C TRP A 68 -2.17 16.58 10.70
N GLY A 69 -2.71 15.48 11.25
CA GLY A 69 -3.81 15.48 12.20
C GLY A 69 -3.41 15.82 13.64
N ILE A 70 -2.11 15.90 13.97
CA ILE A 70 -1.69 16.51 15.24
C ILE A 70 -2.14 17.96 15.18
N PRO A 71 -3.08 18.40 16.04
CA PRO A 71 -3.52 19.77 16.03
C PRO A 71 -2.30 20.64 16.28
N LYS A 72 -1.91 21.44 15.30
CA LYS A 72 -1.14 22.64 15.60
C LYS A 72 -2.04 23.41 16.56
N LEU A 73 -1.55 23.65 17.78
CA LEU A 73 -2.15 24.51 18.80
C LEU A 73 -2.39 25.89 18.18
N SER A 74 -3.42 26.01 17.35
CA SER A 74 -3.76 27.19 16.60
C SER A 74 -5.14 27.58 17.08
N THR A 75 -5.15 28.68 17.81
CA THR A 75 -6.30 29.38 18.38
C THR A 75 -7.17 30.05 17.29
N GLU A 76 -7.02 29.65 16.03
CA GLU A 76 -7.72 30.20 14.87
C GLU A 76 -8.69 29.16 14.29
N ALA A 77 -9.72 29.64 13.60
CA ALA A 77 -10.84 28.83 13.17
C ALA A 77 -10.40 27.59 12.35
N PRO A 78 -10.94 26.39 12.64
CA PRO A 78 -10.47 25.14 12.04
C PRO A 78 -10.64 25.14 10.52
N SER A 79 -9.59 24.73 9.82
CA SER A 79 -9.60 24.57 8.36
C SER A 79 -10.45 23.35 7.95
N GLY A 80 -11.08 23.39 6.77
CA GLY A 80 -11.96 22.30 6.31
C GLY A 80 -11.29 20.91 6.23
N ILE A 81 -9.98 20.86 5.97
CA ILE A 81 -9.21 19.60 5.96
C ILE A 81 -8.96 19.08 7.38
N GLN A 82 -8.79 19.96 8.36
CA GLN A 82 -8.65 19.57 9.77
C GLN A 82 -9.93 18.90 10.28
N ASN A 83 -11.10 19.46 9.98
CA ASN A 83 -12.40 18.88 10.35
C ASN A 83 -12.60 17.47 9.75
N PHE A 84 -12.21 17.26 8.48
CA PHE A 84 -12.29 15.94 7.86
C PHE A 84 -11.37 14.91 8.54
N VAL A 85 -10.15 15.30 8.91
CA VAL A 85 -9.21 14.42 9.62
C VAL A 85 -9.69 14.12 11.04
N GLU A 86 -10.20 15.13 11.76
CA GLU A 86 -10.80 14.97 13.09
C GLU A 86 -11.98 13.98 13.05
N MET A 87 -12.92 14.15 12.10
CA MET A 87 -14.04 13.23 11.92
C MET A 87 -13.57 11.77 11.68
N CYS A 88 -12.55 11.55 10.85
CA CYS A 88 -11.99 10.23 10.61
C CYS A 88 -11.36 9.62 11.88
N ILE A 89 -10.64 10.41 12.67
CA ILE A 89 -10.00 9.96 13.91
C ILE A 89 -11.05 9.64 14.97
N GLU A 90 -12.05 10.50 15.16
CA GLU A 90 -13.16 10.28 16.09
C GLU A 90 -13.93 9.00 15.73
N PHE A 91 -14.25 8.80 14.45
CA PHE A 91 -14.88 7.56 13.98
C PHE A 91 -14.04 6.32 14.33
N VAL A 92 -12.72 6.34 14.09
CA VAL A 92 -11.84 5.22 14.45
C VAL A 92 -11.81 5.02 15.97
N ASN A 93 -11.70 6.09 16.75
CA ASN A 93 -11.71 6.02 18.21
C ASN A 93 -13.02 5.42 18.75
N ASP A 94 -14.18 5.84 18.23
CA ASP A 94 -15.47 5.31 18.62
C ASP A 94 -15.60 3.84 18.26
N ASN A 95 -15.15 3.42 17.07
CA ASN A 95 -15.10 2.01 16.69
C ASN A 95 -14.19 1.21 17.63
N VAL A 96 -13.01 1.72 17.96
CA VAL A 96 -12.08 1.08 18.90
C VAL A 96 -12.73 0.94 20.28
N GLN A 97 -13.37 1.98 20.82
CA GLN A 97 -14.05 1.90 22.12
C GLN A 97 -15.25 0.94 22.10
N ASN A 98 -15.98 0.89 20.98
CA ASN A 98 -17.12 -0.01 20.81
C ASN A 98 -16.70 -1.48 20.60
N VAL A 99 -15.54 -1.73 19.98
CA VAL A 99 -14.98 -3.09 19.82
C VAL A 99 -14.29 -3.54 21.10
N PHE A 100 -13.54 -2.65 21.75
CA PHE A 100 -12.90 -2.86 23.05
C PHE A 100 -13.79 -2.30 24.17
N ILE A 101 -14.99 -2.86 24.33
CA ILE A 101 -15.86 -2.58 25.47
C ILE A 101 -15.12 -3.07 26.73
N SER A 102 -14.49 -2.15 27.46
CA SER A 102 -13.93 -2.38 28.79
C SER A 102 -12.76 -3.37 28.89
N ALA A 103 -11.58 -2.99 28.39
CA ALA A 103 -10.34 -3.36 29.06
C ALA A 103 -9.95 -2.29 30.12
N LYS A 104 -10.88 -1.91 31.01
CA LYS A 104 -10.49 -1.30 32.29
C LYS A 104 -9.91 -2.40 33.16
N ASN A 105 -8.61 -2.61 33.04
CA ASN A 105 -7.89 -3.50 33.92
C ASN A 105 -7.78 -2.82 35.29
N ASN A 106 -8.41 -3.38 36.32
CA ASN A 106 -8.47 -2.80 37.67
C ASN A 106 -7.16 -2.99 38.47
N LEU A 107 -6.02 -3.09 37.78
CA LEU A 107 -4.69 -3.34 38.35
C LEU A 107 -3.73 -2.16 38.24
N ILE A 108 -4.17 -1.06 37.64
CA ILE A 108 -3.50 0.22 37.76
C ILE A 108 -4.60 1.24 37.91
N GLY A 109 -4.86 1.61 39.18
CA GLY A 109 -5.70 2.76 39.53
C GLY A 109 -5.03 4.07 39.16
#